data_AF-A0A0S8IY88-F1
#
_entry.id   AF-A0A0S8IY88-F1
#
_cell.length_a   1.000
_cell.length_b   1.000
_cell.length_c   1.000
_cell.angle_alpha   90.00
_cell.angle_beta   90.00
_cell.angle_gamma   90.00
#
_symmetry.space_group_name_H-M   'P 1'
#
loop_
_entity.id
_entity.type
_entity.pdbx_description
1 polymer ?
#
loop_
_entity_poly.entity_id
_entity_poly.type
_entity_poly.pdbx_seq_one_letter_code
_entity_poly.pdbx_strand_id
1 'polypeptide(L)'
;MDDLHAKLLRKLARFAQEHVLRFWDELDDVSRRKLADQIELLDLDLIDQLAKRSLSGEPAGVSFDFEPAEVMRLPRTTEEHAAFERARGGGEELLCEERAACVVVAGGQGTRLGYDAPKGTYPIGAVSGK
;
A
#
# COMPACT_ATOMS: atom_id res chain seq x y z
N MET A 1 13.43 30.08 -22.05
CA MET A 1 12.67 29.29 -21.07
C MET A 1 12.62 27.87 -21.62
N ASP A 2 13.12 26.88 -20.90
CA ASP A 2 13.15 25.47 -21.34
C ASP A 2 11.73 24.98 -21.68
N ASP A 3 11.55 24.39 -22.87
CA ASP A 3 10.23 23.94 -23.37
C ASP A 3 9.61 22.89 -22.45
N LEU A 4 10.45 22.03 -21.87
CA LEU A 4 10.04 21.03 -20.89
C LEU A 4 9.47 21.68 -19.62
N HIS A 5 10.17 22.68 -19.08
CA HIS A 5 9.73 23.41 -17.88
C HIS A 5 8.35 24.07 -18.10
N ALA A 6 8.18 24.76 -19.22
CA ALA A 6 6.92 25.44 -19.55
C ALA A 6 5.75 24.46 -19.76
N LYS A 7 6.02 23.26 -20.31
CA LYS A 7 5.03 22.18 -20.43
C LYS A 7 4.60 21.68 -19.06
N LEU A 8 5.54 21.32 -18.18
CA LEU A 8 5.26 20.80 -16.84
C LEU A 8 4.53 21.83 -15.98
N LEU A 9 4.96 23.10 -16.03
CA LEU A 9 4.32 24.19 -15.30
C LEU A 9 2.84 24.33 -15.66
N ARG A 10 2.51 24.29 -16.96
CA ARG A 10 1.10 24.32 -17.43
C ARG A 10 0.30 23.11 -16.95
N LYS A 11 0.90 21.92 -16.94
CA LYS A 11 0.24 20.69 -16.44
C LYS A 11 -0.07 20.82 -14.94
N LEU A 12 0.89 21.24 -14.13
CA LEU A 12 0.75 21.38 -12.68
C LEU A 12 -0.15 22.54 -12.26
N ALA A 13 -0.16 23.64 -13.03
CA ALA A 13 -1.00 24.81 -12.74
C ALA A 13 -2.50 24.50 -12.74
N ARG A 14 -2.93 23.50 -13.51
CA ARG A 14 -4.32 23.01 -13.50
C ARG A 14 -4.75 22.46 -12.13
N PHE A 15 -3.78 22.08 -11.29
CA PHE A 15 -3.97 21.49 -9.96
C PHE A 15 -3.42 22.38 -8.84
N ALA A 16 -2.99 23.61 -9.15
CA ALA A 16 -2.30 24.52 -8.22
C ALA A 16 -1.05 23.89 -7.55
N GLN A 17 -0.30 23.07 -8.30
CA GLN A 17 0.89 22.34 -7.83
C GLN A 17 2.21 22.86 -8.44
N GLU A 18 2.26 24.12 -8.88
CA GLU A 18 3.44 24.71 -9.53
C GLU A 18 4.68 24.72 -8.62
N HIS A 19 4.47 24.72 -7.30
CA HIS A 19 5.53 24.71 -6.30
C HIS A 19 6.47 23.50 -6.41
N VAL A 20 6.05 22.40 -7.04
CA VAL A 20 6.89 21.24 -7.32
C VAL A 20 8.09 21.61 -8.19
N LEU A 21 7.97 22.64 -9.05
CA LEU A 21 9.04 23.13 -9.92
C LEU A 21 9.82 24.31 -9.33
N ARG A 22 9.60 24.68 -8.06
CA ARG A 22 10.20 25.87 -7.42
C ARG A 22 11.73 25.95 -7.57
N PHE A 23 12.42 24.82 -7.55
CA PHE A 23 13.88 24.72 -7.59
C PHE A 23 14.41 24.25 -8.96
N TRP A 24 13.60 24.31 -10.02
CA TRP A 24 13.96 23.81 -11.35
C TRP A 24 15.29 24.36 -11.89
N ASP A 25 15.54 25.64 -11.65
CA ASP A 25 16.74 26.33 -12.12
C ASP A 25 18.01 25.89 -11.37
N GLU A 26 17.88 25.31 -10.17
CA GLU A 26 19.00 24.77 -9.37
C GLU A 26 19.33 23.32 -9.75
N LEU A 27 18.45 22.64 -10.49
CA LEU A 27 18.66 21.25 -10.92
C LEU A 27 19.57 21.17 -12.14
N ASP A 28 20.41 20.13 -12.16
CA ASP A 28 21.09 19.71 -13.37
C ASP A 28 20.13 19.03 -14.37
N ASP A 29 20.60 18.88 -15.60
CA ASP A 29 19.83 18.32 -16.70
C ASP A 29 19.31 16.90 -16.43
N VAL A 30 20.07 16.08 -15.70
CA VAL A 30 19.69 14.71 -15.34
C VAL A 30 18.55 14.73 -14.34
N SER A 31 18.65 15.57 -13.30
CA SER A 31 17.64 15.71 -12.26
C SER A 31 16.35 16.32 -12.80
N ARG A 32 16.44 17.28 -13.73
CA ARG A 32 15.27 17.83 -14.44
C ARG A 32 14.48 16.77 -15.19
N ARG A 33 15.18 15.90 -15.93
CA ARG A 33 14.54 14.79 -16.68
C ARG A 33 13.91 13.78 -15.73
N LYS A 34 14.61 13.39 -14.67
CA LYS A 34 14.07 12.48 -13.65
C LYS A 34 12.81 13.04 -12.98
N LEU A 35 12.81 14.31 -12.60
CA LEU A 35 11.65 14.97 -12.02
C LEU A 35 10.50 15.04 -13.04
N ALA A 36 10.79 15.38 -14.30
CA ALA A 36 9.81 15.39 -15.37
C ALA A 36 9.15 14.02 -15.57
N ASP A 37 9.94 12.95 -15.64
CA ASP A 37 9.45 11.58 -15.79
C ASP A 37 8.57 11.16 -14.60
N GLN A 38 8.96 11.55 -13.38
CA GLN A 38 8.14 11.32 -12.20
C GLN A 38 6.80 12.06 -12.28
N ILE A 39 6.79 13.34 -12.66
CA ILE A 39 5.54 14.12 -12.81
C ILE A 39 4.65 13.54 -13.92
N GLU A 40 5.24 13.05 -15.01
CA GLU A 40 4.48 12.47 -16.11
C GLU A 40 3.87 11.10 -15.77
N LEU A 41 4.50 10.33 -14.88
CA LEU A 41 3.98 9.05 -14.39
C LEU A 41 2.77 9.20 -13.45
N LEU A 42 2.61 10.36 -12.80
CA LEU A 42 1.53 10.60 -11.86
C LEU A 42 0.19 10.85 -12.56
N ASP A 43 -0.85 10.15 -12.09
CA ASP A 43 -2.24 10.51 -12.35
C ASP A 43 -2.66 11.67 -11.43
N LEU A 44 -2.40 12.89 -11.90
CA LEU A 44 -2.67 14.12 -11.13
C LEU A 44 -4.16 14.36 -10.89
N ASP A 45 -5.03 13.92 -11.80
CA ASP A 45 -6.48 14.01 -11.64
C ASP A 45 -6.95 13.12 -10.48
N LEU A 46 -6.44 11.88 -10.40
CA LEU A 46 -6.72 10.99 -9.27
C LEU A 46 -6.20 11.56 -7.95
N ILE A 47 -4.97 12.09 -7.93
CA ILE A 47 -4.36 12.66 -6.73
C ILE A 47 -5.19 13.85 -6.23
N ASP A 48 -5.61 14.76 -7.11
CA ASP A 48 -6.43 15.91 -6.76
C ASP A 48 -7.80 15.50 -6.19
N GLN A 49 -8.46 14.50 -6.80
CA GLN A 49 -9.71 13.95 -6.29
C GLN A 49 -9.55 13.33 -4.90
N LEU A 50 -8.51 12.50 -4.70
CA LEU A 50 -8.23 11.86 -3.42
C LEU A 50 -7.88 12.90 -2.34
N ALA A 51 -7.05 13.88 -2.67
CA ALA A 51 -6.67 14.95 -1.73
C ALA A 51 -7.91 15.76 -1.29
N LYS A 52 -8.74 16.20 -2.23
CA LYS A 52 -9.98 16.93 -1.93
C LYS A 52 -10.93 16.12 -1.06
N ARG A 53 -11.12 14.83 -1.39
CA ARG A 53 -11.97 13.94 -0.60
C ARG A 53 -11.44 13.75 0.82
N SER A 54 -10.15 13.44 0.97
CA SER A 54 -9.55 13.23 2.29
C SER A 54 -9.56 14.49 3.16
N LEU A 55 -9.39 15.67 2.55
CA LEU A 55 -9.38 16.95 3.27
C LEU A 55 -10.79 17.50 3.57
N SER A 56 -11.79 17.11 2.78
CA SER A 56 -13.18 17.55 3.02
C SER A 56 -13.72 17.12 4.39
N GLY A 57 -13.14 16.06 4.97
CA GLY A 57 -13.54 15.55 6.28
C GLY A 57 -15.00 15.07 6.33
N GLU A 58 -15.68 14.95 5.19
CA GLU A 58 -17.05 14.47 5.16
C GLU A 58 -17.07 13.05 5.71
N PRO A 59 -17.77 12.81 6.84
CA PRO A 59 -17.96 11.46 7.31
C PRO A 59 -18.66 10.71 6.17
N ALA A 60 -18.14 9.53 5.83
CA ALA A 60 -18.90 8.62 4.98
C ALA A 60 -20.29 8.54 5.61
N GLY A 61 -21.34 8.98 4.91
CA GLY A 61 -22.71 9.19 5.42
C GLY A 61 -23.43 7.89 5.78
N VAL A 62 -22.72 6.95 6.39
CA VAL A 62 -23.12 5.62 6.74
C VAL A 62 -23.32 5.63 8.26
N SER A 63 -24.59 5.58 8.66
CA SER A 63 -24.94 5.16 10.00
C SER A 63 -24.63 3.67 10.10
N PHE A 64 -23.70 3.30 10.96
CA PHE A 64 -23.38 1.91 11.24
C PHE A 64 -24.06 1.49 12.53
N ASP A 65 -24.84 0.41 12.46
CA ASP A 65 -25.21 -0.36 13.64
C ASP A 65 -24.14 -1.45 13.80
N PHE A 66 -23.32 -1.33 14.84
CA PHE A 66 -22.20 -2.23 15.06
C PHE A 66 -22.63 -3.37 15.97
N GLU A 67 -22.69 -4.57 15.44
CA GLU A 67 -22.83 -5.79 16.21
C GLU A 67 -21.53 -6.62 16.18
N PRO A 68 -21.26 -7.43 17.21
CA PRO A 68 -20.12 -8.34 17.19
C PRO A 68 -20.21 -9.32 16.02
N ALA A 69 -19.12 -9.45 15.25
CA ALA A 69 -19.03 -10.47 14.22
C ALA A 69 -19.10 -11.88 14.85
N GLU A 70 -19.66 -12.84 14.10
CA GLU A 70 -19.56 -14.24 14.45
C GLU A 70 -18.08 -14.66 14.51
N VAL A 71 -17.69 -15.35 15.58
CA VAL A 71 -16.29 -15.77 15.81
C VAL A 71 -16.18 -17.28 15.80
N MET A 72 -15.27 -17.81 14.98
CA MET A 72 -14.83 -19.19 15.08
C MET A 72 -13.86 -19.31 16.25
N ARG A 73 -14.19 -20.16 17.22
CA ARG A 73 -13.37 -20.41 18.40
C ARG A 73 -12.51 -21.65 18.20
N LEU A 74 -11.44 -21.76 19.00
CA LEU A 74 -10.68 -23.01 19.09
C LEU A 74 -11.58 -24.13 19.62
N PRO A 75 -11.46 -25.35 19.05
CA PRO A 75 -12.28 -26.49 19.45
C PRO A 75 -11.99 -26.88 20.91
N ARG A 76 -13.04 -27.34 21.60
CA ARG A 76 -13.01 -27.79 23.00
C ARG A 76 -13.65 -29.16 23.17
N THR A 77 -14.59 -29.54 22.31
CA THR A 77 -15.20 -30.87 22.33
C THR A 77 -14.62 -31.77 21.24
N THR A 78 -14.80 -33.08 21.42
CA THR A 78 -14.37 -34.09 20.43
C THR A 78 -14.99 -33.82 19.05
N GLU A 79 -16.26 -33.41 19.00
CA GLU A 79 -16.97 -33.11 17.78
C GLU A 79 -16.40 -31.87 17.07
N GLU A 80 -16.06 -30.83 17.83
CA GLU A 80 -15.42 -29.62 17.31
C GLU A 80 -14.02 -29.91 16.76
N HIS A 81 -13.24 -30.73 17.47
CA HIS A 81 -11.93 -31.19 16.98
C HIS A 81 -12.07 -31.99 15.68
N ALA A 82 -13.03 -32.91 15.61
CA ALA A 82 -13.28 -33.66 14.39
C ALA A 82 -13.70 -32.76 13.21
N ALA A 83 -14.41 -31.66 13.47
CA ALA A 83 -14.74 -30.67 12.46
C ALA A 83 -13.52 -29.90 11.95
N PHE A 84 -12.61 -29.50 12.85
CA PHE A 84 -11.34 -28.86 12.49
C PHE A 84 -10.45 -29.77 11.63
N GLU A 85 -10.35 -31.06 11.96
CA GLU A 85 -9.57 -32.02 11.16
C GLU A 85 -10.16 -32.21 9.75
N ARG A 86 -11.49 -32.23 9.62
CA ARG A 86 -12.13 -32.24 8.29
C ARG A 86 -11.82 -30.97 7.49
N ALA A 87 -11.88 -29.80 8.14
CA ALA A 87 -11.56 -28.53 7.49
C ALA A 87 -10.09 -28.47 7.04
N ARG A 88 -9.17 -28.99 7.87
CA ARG A 88 -7.76 -29.14 7.52
C ARG A 88 -7.56 -30.01 6.28
N GLY A 89 -8.20 -31.19 6.25
CA GLY A 89 -8.13 -32.09 5.10
C GLY A 89 -8.60 -31.41 3.81
N GLY A 90 -9.71 -30.67 3.86
CA GLY A 90 -10.18 -29.88 2.71
C GLY A 90 -9.21 -28.77 2.28
N GLY A 91 -8.55 -28.12 3.24
CA GLY A 91 -7.49 -27.14 2.93
C GLY A 91 -6.27 -27.76 2.25
N GLU A 92 -5.85 -28.94 2.70
CA GLU A 92 -4.75 -29.71 2.11
C GLU A 92 -5.12 -30.18 0.68
N GLU A 93 -6.37 -30.60 0.45
CA GLU A 93 -6.87 -30.93 -0.89
C GLU A 93 -6.82 -29.72 -1.84
N LEU A 94 -7.28 -28.55 -1.40
CA LEU A 94 -7.19 -27.31 -2.19
C LEU A 94 -5.75 -26.91 -2.53
N LEU A 95 -4.80 -27.17 -1.64
CA LEU A 95 -3.37 -26.97 -1.92
C LEU A 95 -2.88 -27.95 -2.98
N CYS A 96 -3.22 -29.23 -2.87
CA CYS A 96 -2.87 -30.27 -3.85
C CYS A 96 -3.49 -30.01 -5.23
N GLU A 97 -4.68 -29.42 -5.28
CA GLU A 97 -5.37 -29.04 -6.52
C GLU A 97 -4.86 -27.72 -7.13
N GLU A 98 -3.83 -27.09 -6.55
CA GLU A 98 -3.29 -25.80 -7.01
C GLU A 98 -4.32 -24.65 -6.95
N ARG A 99 -5.29 -24.74 -6.02
CA ARG A 99 -6.39 -23.77 -5.86
C ARG A 99 -6.21 -22.78 -4.72
N ALA A 100 -5.02 -22.76 -4.12
CA ALA A 100 -4.68 -21.86 -3.02
C ALA A 100 -3.43 -21.03 -3.35
N ALA A 101 -3.50 -19.74 -3.02
CA ALA A 101 -2.40 -18.79 -3.17
C ALA A 101 -2.33 -17.88 -1.95
N CYS A 102 -1.13 -17.37 -1.64
CA CYS A 102 -0.89 -16.43 -0.55
C CYS A 102 -0.52 -15.06 -1.10
N VAL A 103 -1.17 -14.01 -0.60
CA VAL A 103 -0.79 -12.61 -0.86
C VAL A 103 -0.10 -12.07 0.38
N VAL A 104 1.19 -11.74 0.24
CA VAL A 104 1.98 -11.16 1.32
C VAL A 104 2.07 -9.65 1.13
N VAL A 105 1.51 -8.88 2.07
CA VAL A 105 1.60 -7.42 2.06
C VAL A 105 2.93 -6.98 2.71
N ALA A 106 4.00 -6.91 1.90
CA ALA A 106 5.38 -6.67 2.35
C ALA A 106 5.94 -5.27 2.00
N GLY A 107 5.09 -4.29 1.69
CA GLY A 107 5.53 -2.96 1.22
C GLY A 107 6.13 -2.04 2.29
N GLY A 108 6.07 -2.41 3.58
CA GLY A 108 6.57 -1.58 4.67
C GLY A 108 8.09 -1.62 4.82
N GLN A 109 8.73 -0.46 4.95
CA GLN A 109 10.11 -0.36 5.39
C GLN A 109 10.24 -0.58 6.91
N GLY A 110 11.38 -1.13 7.34
CA GLY A 110 11.72 -1.40 8.74
C GLY A 110 12.11 -0.17 9.57
N THR A 111 11.74 1.05 9.16
CA THR A 111 12.25 2.30 9.77
C THR A 111 11.95 2.42 11.26
N ARG A 112 10.78 1.94 11.73
CA ARG A 112 10.45 1.90 13.17
C ARG A 112 11.29 0.90 13.98
N LEU A 113 11.92 -0.08 13.32
CA LEU A 113 12.85 -1.03 13.93
C LEU A 113 14.29 -0.53 13.90
N GLY A 114 14.55 0.68 13.39
CA GLY A 114 15.91 1.18 13.15
C GLY A 114 16.63 0.43 12.03
N TYR A 115 15.87 -0.17 11.10
CA TYR A 115 16.41 -1.01 10.03
C TYR A 115 16.09 -0.41 8.66
N ASP A 116 17.13 -0.10 7.90
CA ASP A 116 17.03 0.53 6.58
C ASP A 116 16.89 -0.51 5.46
N ALA A 117 15.89 -1.38 5.60
CA ALA A 117 15.52 -2.38 4.60
C ALA A 117 14.05 -2.80 4.75
N PRO A 118 13.48 -3.55 3.79
CA PRO A 118 12.12 -4.08 3.90
C PRO A 118 11.93 -4.84 5.22
N LYS A 119 10.79 -4.63 5.89
CA LYS A 119 10.56 -5.21 7.23
C LYS A 119 10.69 -6.74 7.24
N GLY A 120 10.32 -7.41 6.15
CA GLY A 120 10.39 -8.87 6.03
C GLY A 120 11.81 -9.45 6.02
N THR A 121 12.86 -8.64 5.89
CA THR A 121 14.25 -9.10 5.92
C THR A 121 14.93 -8.87 7.28
N TYR A 122 14.18 -8.45 8.29
CA TYR A 122 14.71 -8.19 9.63
C TYR A 122 15.00 -9.51 10.37
N PRO A 123 16.24 -9.78 10.79
CA PRO A 123 16.63 -11.06 11.37
C PRO A 123 16.20 -11.16 12.85
N ILE A 124 15.16 -11.94 13.13
CA ILE A 124 14.66 -12.14 14.51
C ILE A 124 15.01 -13.49 15.11
N GLY A 125 15.40 -14.46 14.29
CA GLY A 125 15.70 -15.82 14.72
C GLY A 125 16.96 -15.90 15.56
N ALA A 126 16.80 -16.13 16.86
CA ALA A 126 17.92 -16.18 17.81
C ALA A 126 18.99 -17.23 17.50
N VAL A 127 18.62 -18.31 16.80
CA VAL A 127 19.53 -19.41 16.44
C VAL A 127 19.87 -19.40 14.94
N SER A 128 18.86 -19.23 14.09
CA SER A 128 19.03 -19.31 12.64
C SER A 128 19.49 -18.00 12.00
N GLY A 129 19.35 -16.87 12.71
CA GLY A 129 19.52 -15.53 12.13
C GLY A 129 18.53 -15.19 11.02
N LYS A 130 17.49 -16.01 10.84
CA LYS A 130 16.42 -15.80 9.85
C LYS A 130 15.31 -14.91 10.40
#